data_AF-A0A1T5GMU6-F1
#
_entry.id   AF-A0A1T5GMU6-F1
#
_cell.length_a   1.000
_cell.length_b   1.000
_cell.length_c   1.000
_cell.angle_alpha   90.00
_cell.angle_beta   90.00
_cell.angle_gamma   90.00
#
_symmetry.space_group_name_H-M   'P 1'
#
loop_
_entity.id
_entity.type
_entity.pdbx_description
1 polymer ?
#
loop_
_entity_poly.entity_id
_entity_poly.type
_entity_poly.pdbx_seq_one_letter_code
_entity_poly.pdbx_strand_id
1 'polypeptide(L)'
;MRKIIYRITSSLLGIGMLVMVFSCEIQESFEYDYAEDNTKLNMSALAYIKGNDSLSLLNEAIERTQFQAMYEGGPGATFIAPNNQAFRSYFKENGYSSIAAIPLPILKNILRYHTVKSVVNFNDPALAPSNRPIAYDTENGQSMYLSHTSTYVGLINEGTNRQWQIRTSNLVPDNGVIHVVNFVVFYSAPAGDANAVNPNLLQDTIFAKHDSYVNGGVESTKNFGTNTLMKIKNVSNNGDYDRKAFLMFDFADFKKEGVVTDLKLQLAVSFTAAKGVDLNLFETPSTAWVESSLNFSNAVFPNSPRIASIKTSKISTFRFDLTDYFNEKKPTGLKSFMLDGQPGSDETDEIASKEHPTLAPPMLIATLASGDSELVLEEKKDFEVANGGMYVLSAADLLVSGASAGDIIYTVEDLPVFGWLIKGAEVLKKGSRFTQLDLDLKNMVFIHNGNTSGTNTLVLTARDKAGAILKDIRINISAK
;
A
#
# COMPACT_ATOMS: atom_id res chain seq x y z
N MET A 1 39.80 -26.27 71.00
CA MET A 1 40.74 -27.29 70.50
C MET A 1 41.00 -27.02 69.02
N ARG A 2 42.26 -26.72 68.65
CA ARG A 2 42.85 -26.72 67.27
C ARG A 2 42.23 -25.74 66.25
N LYS A 3 42.96 -25.05 65.36
CA LYS A 3 44.40 -24.89 65.10
C LYS A 3 44.55 -23.66 64.17
N ILE A 4 45.68 -22.98 64.33
CA ILE A 4 46.24 -21.86 63.56
C ILE A 4 46.65 -22.31 62.13
N ILE A 5 46.87 -21.35 61.19
CA ILE A 5 48.01 -21.18 60.22
C ILE A 5 47.50 -20.41 58.97
N TYR A 6 47.78 -19.11 58.74
CA TYR A 6 48.98 -18.34 58.30
C TYR A 6 49.46 -18.49 56.84
N ARG A 7 49.44 -17.32 56.14
CA ARG A 7 50.39 -16.75 55.13
C ARG A 7 50.49 -17.42 53.74
N ILE A 8 50.52 -16.68 52.63
CA ILE A 8 51.64 -15.91 52.01
C ILE A 8 50.99 -14.84 51.08
N THR A 9 51.19 -13.50 51.12
CA THR A 9 52.33 -12.57 50.91
C THR A 9 53.15 -12.71 49.62
N SER A 10 52.80 -11.95 48.58
CA SER A 10 53.70 -11.18 47.68
C SER A 10 52.84 -10.25 46.81
N SER A 11 52.72 -8.95 47.08
CA SER A 11 53.67 -7.85 46.75
C SER A 11 53.89 -7.64 45.25
N LEU A 12 53.30 -6.56 44.71
CA LEU A 12 53.80 -5.62 43.67
C LEU A 12 52.64 -4.64 43.33
N LEU A 13 52.50 -3.53 44.06
CA LEU A 13 53.05 -2.18 43.79
C LEU A 13 52.69 -1.60 42.40
N GLY A 14 51.97 -0.46 42.40
CA GLY A 14 51.76 0.43 41.25
C GLY A 14 50.34 1.00 41.20
N ILE A 15 49.99 1.97 42.06
CA ILE A 15 50.01 3.42 41.77
C ILE A 15 49.17 3.79 40.54
N GLY A 16 48.07 4.50 40.76
CA GLY A 16 47.32 5.16 39.68
C GLY A 16 45.90 5.53 40.08
N MET A 17 45.77 6.56 40.91
CA MET A 17 44.51 7.25 41.20
C MET A 17 43.94 7.83 39.89
N LEU A 18 43.09 7.07 39.20
CA LEU A 18 42.33 7.56 38.04
C LEU A 18 41.01 8.12 38.57
N VAL A 19 41.02 9.41 38.93
CA VAL A 19 39.79 10.18 39.11
C VAL A 19 39.14 10.29 37.73
N MET A 20 38.21 9.37 37.43
CA MET A 20 37.34 9.53 36.28
C MET A 20 36.33 10.62 36.61
N VAL A 21 36.53 11.78 35.98
CA VAL A 21 35.54 12.85 35.89
C VAL A 21 34.43 12.33 34.97
N PHE A 22 33.52 11.53 35.52
CA PHE A 22 32.22 11.33 34.92
C PHE A 22 31.43 12.60 35.17
N SER A 23 31.30 13.43 34.14
CA SER A 23 30.20 14.40 34.06
C SER A 23 28.92 13.59 33.82
N CYS A 24 28.42 12.94 34.87
CA CYS A 24 27.00 12.64 34.93
C CYS A 24 26.32 13.98 35.19
N GLU A 25 25.71 14.57 34.16
CA GLU A 25 24.59 15.47 34.43
C GLU A 25 23.61 14.68 35.28
N ILE A 26 23.47 15.10 36.54
CA ILE A 26 22.44 14.60 37.42
C ILE A 26 21.12 15.07 36.82
N GLN A 27 20.36 14.15 36.26
CA GLN A 27 18.99 14.42 35.84
C GLN A 27 18.18 14.73 37.11
N GLU A 28 17.86 16.00 37.35
CA GLU A 28 17.28 16.48 38.63
C GLU A 28 15.89 15.88 38.93
N SER A 29 15.19 15.32 37.94
CA SER A 29 13.96 14.55 38.15
C SER A 29 13.67 13.57 36.99
N PHE A 30 13.03 12.44 37.32
CA PHE A 30 12.36 11.55 36.35
C PHE A 30 10.92 11.99 36.06
N GLU A 31 10.57 13.20 36.47
CA GLU A 31 9.23 13.77 36.33
C GLU A 31 9.14 14.45 34.96
N TYR A 32 8.19 14.00 34.14
CA TYR A 32 7.97 14.57 32.82
C TYR A 32 7.36 15.96 32.98
N ASP A 33 8.16 17.01 32.84
CA ASP A 33 7.65 18.36 32.70
C ASP A 33 6.87 18.45 31.39
N TYR A 34 5.55 18.62 31.51
CA TYR A 34 4.72 18.95 30.37
C TYR A 34 5.10 20.35 29.90
N ALA A 35 5.93 20.43 28.84
CA ALA A 35 6.00 21.66 28.07
C ALA A 35 4.59 21.97 27.56
N GLU A 36 4.12 23.22 27.71
CA GLU A 36 2.90 23.64 27.01
C GLU A 36 3.08 23.32 25.52
N ASP A 37 2.12 22.60 24.94
CA ASP A 37 2.13 21.93 23.64
C ASP A 37 2.26 22.87 22.42
N ASN A 38 2.63 24.14 22.64
CA ASN A 38 2.85 25.18 21.64
C ASN A 38 3.95 26.18 22.05
N THR A 39 4.78 25.87 23.05
CA THR A 39 5.89 26.75 23.43
C THR A 39 6.84 26.94 22.26
N LYS A 40 7.11 28.21 21.94
CA LYS A 40 8.07 28.53 20.89
C LYS A 40 9.44 28.03 21.29
N LEU A 41 10.13 27.41 20.34
CA LEU A 41 11.50 26.95 20.51
C LEU A 41 12.50 28.12 20.55
N ASN A 42 12.08 29.33 20.14
CA ASN A 42 12.91 30.56 20.07
C ASN A 42 14.20 30.33 19.27
N MET A 43 14.08 29.56 18.19
CA MET A 43 15.15 29.27 17.24
C MET A 43 14.55 28.90 15.88
N SER A 44 15.36 28.95 14.82
CA SER A 44 14.95 28.48 13.49
C SER A 44 14.79 26.96 13.45
N ALA A 45 14.05 26.47 12.46
CA ALA A 45 13.94 25.03 12.23
C ALA A 45 15.31 24.39 11.97
N LEU A 46 16.20 25.07 11.25
CA LEU A 46 17.57 24.58 11.03
C LEU A 46 18.36 24.51 12.34
N ALA A 47 18.27 25.53 13.20
CA ALA A 47 18.93 25.52 14.49
C ALA A 47 18.45 24.36 15.38
N TYR A 48 17.14 24.10 15.42
CA TYR A 48 16.58 22.95 16.13
C TYR A 48 17.10 21.61 15.59
N ILE A 49 17.11 21.45 14.26
CA ILE A 49 17.61 20.23 13.60
C ILE A 49 19.09 19.99 13.93
N LYS A 50 19.92 21.04 13.89
CA LYS A 50 21.36 20.96 14.23
C LYS A 50 21.62 20.60 15.69
N GLY A 51 20.76 21.07 16.60
CA GLY A 51 20.87 20.82 18.03
C GLY A 51 20.35 19.44 18.48
N ASN A 52 19.78 18.64 17.56
CA ASN A 52 19.14 17.37 17.91
C ASN A 52 19.84 16.17 17.26
N ASP A 53 20.54 15.38 18.06
CA ASP A 53 21.30 14.19 17.60
C ASP A 53 20.45 13.19 16.80
N SER A 54 19.15 13.10 17.09
CA SER A 54 18.25 12.19 16.38
C SER A 54 17.91 12.65 14.95
N LEU A 55 18.25 13.89 14.59
CA LEU A 55 18.01 14.51 13.29
C LEU A 55 19.31 14.79 12.51
N SER A 56 20.46 14.26 12.96
CA SER A 56 21.76 14.54 12.33
C SER A 56 21.87 14.13 10.86
N LEU A 57 21.22 13.04 10.43
CA LEU A 57 21.15 12.65 9.01
C LEU A 57 20.27 13.60 8.18
N LEU A 58 19.24 14.22 8.78
CA LEU A 58 18.47 15.28 8.13
C LEU A 58 19.33 16.54 7.96
N ASN A 59 20.12 16.91 8.98
CA ASN A 59 21.06 18.03 8.85
C ASN A 59 22.07 17.78 7.70
N GLU A 60 22.68 16.58 7.66
CA GLU A 60 23.59 16.18 6.58
C GLU A 60 22.91 16.28 5.20
N ALA A 61 21.65 15.86 5.11
CA ALA A 61 20.87 15.96 3.88
C ALA A 61 20.67 17.43 3.45
N ILE A 62 20.26 18.31 4.38
CA ILE A 62 20.04 19.73 4.14
C ILE A 62 21.32 20.42 3.66
N GLU A 63 22.45 20.09 4.30
CA GLU A 63 23.76 20.61 3.93
C GLU A 63 24.16 20.18 2.51
N ARG A 64 24.01 18.88 2.21
CA ARG A 64 24.34 18.33 0.89
C ARG A 64 23.47 18.89 -0.23
N THR A 65 22.19 19.16 0.04
CA THR A 65 21.28 19.77 -0.95
C THR A 65 21.42 21.27 -1.08
N GLN A 66 22.17 21.91 -0.17
CA GLN A 66 22.28 23.36 -0.03
C GLN A 66 20.93 24.04 0.26
N PHE A 67 20.09 23.40 1.08
CA PHE A 67 18.76 23.90 1.46
C PHE A 67 18.74 24.64 2.80
N GLN A 68 19.89 25.01 3.36
CA GLN A 68 19.96 25.70 4.64
C GLN A 68 19.04 26.92 4.70
N ALA A 69 19.03 27.74 3.65
CA ALA A 69 18.17 28.92 3.57
C ALA A 69 16.67 28.59 3.72
N MET A 70 16.21 27.45 3.18
CA MET A 70 14.82 27.00 3.30
C MET A 70 14.42 26.66 4.75
N TYR A 71 15.38 26.24 5.59
CA TYR A 71 15.15 25.83 6.98
C TYR A 71 15.55 26.92 8.00
N GLU A 72 16.35 27.90 7.60
CA GLU A 72 16.85 28.98 8.47
C GLU A 72 15.88 30.18 8.54
N GLY A 73 15.20 30.52 7.44
CA GLY A 73 14.26 31.65 7.41
C GLY A 73 13.40 31.70 6.14
N GLY A 74 12.18 32.23 6.25
CA GLY A 74 11.22 32.29 5.14
C GLY A 74 9.78 32.60 5.60
N PRO A 75 8.80 32.62 4.69
CA PRO A 75 7.39 32.55 5.08
C PRO A 75 7.17 31.27 5.90
N GLY A 76 6.23 31.30 6.86
CA GLY A 76 5.97 30.16 7.73
C GLY A 76 5.68 28.89 6.94
N ALA A 77 6.40 27.80 7.25
CA ALA A 77 6.29 26.51 6.60
C ALA A 77 6.04 25.38 7.61
N THR A 78 5.75 24.17 7.13
CA THR A 78 5.76 22.96 7.96
C THR A 78 6.83 22.02 7.46
N PHE A 79 7.74 21.64 8.35
CA PHE A 79 8.87 20.76 8.09
C PHE A 79 8.55 19.36 8.63
N ILE A 80 8.33 18.41 7.73
CA ILE A 80 8.28 17.00 8.10
C ILE A 80 9.72 16.53 8.26
N ALA A 81 10.16 16.21 9.47
CA ALA A 81 11.54 15.92 9.79
C ALA A 81 11.77 14.41 9.99
N PRO A 82 12.34 13.68 9.01
CA PRO A 82 12.71 12.29 9.19
C PRO A 82 13.87 12.19 10.16
N ASN A 83 13.71 11.37 11.19
CA ASN A 83 14.81 11.09 12.11
C ASN A 83 15.85 10.15 11.50
N ASN A 84 16.91 9.88 12.25
CA ASN A 84 18.00 9.03 11.79
C ASN A 84 17.55 7.59 11.49
N GLN A 85 16.53 7.07 12.20
CA GLN A 85 15.97 5.76 11.90
C GLN A 85 15.26 5.77 10.54
N ALA A 86 14.52 6.83 10.22
CA ALA A 86 13.85 7.01 8.94
C ALA A 86 14.83 6.89 7.77
N PHE A 87 15.94 7.63 7.81
CA PHE A 87 16.97 7.57 6.77
C PHE A 87 17.66 6.21 6.70
N ARG A 88 17.97 5.57 7.84
CA ARG A 88 18.56 4.22 7.85
C ARG A 88 17.65 3.18 7.21
N SER A 89 16.34 3.24 7.46
CA SER A 89 15.36 2.39 6.78
C SER A 89 15.33 2.69 5.29
N TYR A 90 15.29 3.97 4.90
CA TYR A 90 15.31 4.38 3.50
C TYR A 90 16.56 3.89 2.74
N PHE A 91 17.74 3.96 3.36
CA PHE A 91 18.99 3.44 2.82
C PHE A 91 18.89 1.95 2.52
N LYS A 92 18.43 1.17 3.49
CA LYS A 92 18.28 -0.28 3.36
C LYS A 92 17.27 -0.65 2.26
N GLU A 93 16.14 0.04 2.21
CA GLU A 93 15.08 -0.22 1.22
C GLU A 93 15.53 0.11 -0.21
N ASN A 94 16.41 1.10 -0.39
CA ASN A 94 16.80 1.60 -1.71
C ASN A 94 18.26 1.27 -2.09
N GLY A 95 18.95 0.47 -1.29
CA GLY A 95 20.34 0.03 -1.58
C GLY A 95 21.39 1.14 -1.46
N TYR A 96 21.14 2.19 -0.68
CA TYR A 96 22.12 3.24 -0.40
C TYR A 96 22.92 2.92 0.87
N SER A 97 24.14 3.42 0.95
CA SER A 97 24.98 3.27 2.16
C SER A 97 24.91 4.47 3.10
N SER A 98 24.52 5.65 2.60
CA SER A 98 24.50 6.92 3.35
C SER A 98 23.73 8.01 2.57
N ILE A 99 23.58 9.20 3.16
CA ILE A 99 23.05 10.40 2.49
C ILE A 99 23.86 10.73 1.22
N ALA A 100 25.19 10.62 1.30
CA ALA A 100 26.08 10.91 0.18
C ALA A 100 25.84 9.99 -1.04
N ALA A 101 25.38 8.75 -0.82
CA ALA A 101 25.10 7.77 -1.86
C ALA A 101 23.78 8.01 -2.60
N ILE A 102 22.85 8.80 -2.04
CA ILE A 102 21.60 9.16 -2.71
C ILE A 102 21.91 10.15 -3.85
N PRO A 103 21.46 9.93 -5.09
CA PRO A 103 21.66 10.91 -6.16
C PRO A 103 21.13 12.29 -5.74
N LEU A 104 21.94 13.35 -5.94
CA LEU A 104 21.64 14.69 -5.43
C LEU A 104 20.25 15.22 -5.87
N PRO A 105 19.81 15.06 -7.13
CA PRO A 105 18.45 15.46 -7.53
C PRO A 105 17.34 14.72 -6.79
N ILE A 106 17.54 13.42 -6.51
CA ILE A 106 16.60 12.61 -5.73
C ILE A 106 16.51 13.13 -4.29
N LEU A 107 17.66 13.40 -3.66
CA LEU A 107 17.71 13.95 -2.30
C LEU A 107 17.03 15.33 -2.22
N LYS A 108 17.23 16.18 -3.23
CA LYS A 108 16.54 17.48 -3.33
C LYS A 108 15.02 17.30 -3.41
N ASN A 109 14.53 16.37 -4.23
CA ASN A 109 13.09 16.09 -4.31
C ASN A 109 12.53 15.57 -2.99
N ILE A 110 13.24 14.68 -2.30
CA ILE A 110 12.85 14.18 -0.97
C ILE A 110 12.63 15.36 -0.02
N LEU A 111 13.64 16.23 0.15
CA LEU A 111 13.53 17.35 1.09
C LEU A 111 12.45 18.37 0.68
N ARG A 112 12.22 18.56 -0.62
CA ARG A 112 11.14 19.42 -1.10
C ARG A 112 9.75 18.86 -0.77
N TYR A 113 9.54 17.55 -0.86
CA TYR A 113 8.27 16.96 -0.44
C TYR A 113 8.06 17.06 1.08
N HIS A 114 9.15 17.04 1.86
CA HIS A 114 9.12 17.21 3.31
C HIS A 114 8.93 18.66 3.77
N THR A 115 8.85 19.62 2.85
CA THR A 115 8.59 21.03 3.16
C THR A 115 7.23 21.43 2.59
N VAL A 116 6.26 21.65 3.48
CA VAL A 116 4.91 22.10 3.15
C VAL A 116 4.86 23.63 3.18
N LYS A 117 4.27 24.26 2.15
CA LYS A 117 4.17 25.71 1.96
C LYS A 117 3.08 26.37 2.81
N SER A 118 2.84 25.84 4.00
CA SER A 118 1.84 26.32 4.94
C SER A 118 2.27 25.98 6.37
N VAL A 119 1.81 26.77 7.34
CA VAL A 119 1.98 26.46 8.77
C VAL A 119 0.82 25.58 9.21
N VAL A 120 1.11 24.33 9.55
CA VAL A 120 0.12 23.31 9.93
C VAL A 120 0.45 22.83 11.34
N ASN A 121 -0.15 23.49 12.32
CA ASN A 121 -0.10 23.12 13.73
C ASN A 121 -1.42 22.44 14.10
N PHE A 122 -1.40 21.19 14.59
CA PHE A 122 -2.63 20.46 14.91
C PHE A 122 -3.42 21.04 16.11
N ASN A 123 -2.84 22.00 16.83
CA ASN A 123 -3.53 22.78 17.85
C ASN A 123 -4.31 23.97 17.27
N ASP A 124 -4.23 24.23 15.96
CA ASP A 124 -5.09 25.20 15.30
C ASP A 124 -6.56 24.72 15.33
N PRO A 125 -7.49 25.51 15.89
CA PRO A 125 -8.92 25.17 15.90
C PRO A 125 -9.50 24.86 14.52
N ALA A 126 -8.96 25.43 13.45
CA ALA A 126 -9.39 25.14 12.07
C ALA A 126 -9.10 23.68 11.65
N LEU A 127 -8.17 23.02 12.35
CA LEU A 127 -7.77 21.63 12.13
C LEU A 127 -8.34 20.67 13.18
N ALA A 128 -9.13 21.15 14.14
CA ALA A 128 -9.71 20.36 15.23
C ALA A 128 -10.53 19.12 14.81
N PRO A 129 -11.22 19.07 13.64
CA PRO A 129 -11.88 17.86 13.20
C PRO A 129 -10.89 16.71 12.93
N SER A 130 -10.94 15.66 13.75
CA SER A 130 -10.10 14.46 13.60
C SER A 130 -10.44 13.63 12.36
N ASN A 131 -9.46 12.85 11.88
CA ASN A 131 -9.53 11.95 10.72
C ASN A 131 -10.01 12.66 9.44
N ARG A 132 -9.69 13.95 9.32
CA ARG A 132 -10.05 14.79 8.17
C ARG A 132 -8.77 15.21 7.42
N PRO A 133 -8.27 14.41 6.47
CA PRO A 133 -7.10 14.78 5.67
C PRO A 133 -7.36 16.08 4.89
N ILE A 134 -6.47 17.05 5.06
CA ILE A 134 -6.47 18.31 4.32
C ILE A 134 -5.23 18.36 3.44
N ALA A 135 -5.40 18.69 2.16
CA ALA A 135 -4.32 18.79 1.20
C ALA A 135 -3.57 20.13 1.35
N TYR A 136 -2.24 20.08 1.34
CA TYR A 136 -1.36 21.24 1.34
C TYR A 136 -0.30 21.10 0.24
N ASP A 137 0.07 22.20 -0.40
CA ASP A 137 1.14 22.19 -1.41
C ASP A 137 2.52 22.06 -0.75
N THR A 138 3.39 21.25 -1.35
CA THR A 138 4.79 21.10 -0.92
C THR A 138 5.74 21.85 -1.87
N GLU A 139 7.02 21.98 -1.49
CA GLU A 139 8.07 22.54 -2.34
C GLU A 139 8.35 21.73 -3.61
N ASN A 140 7.91 20.47 -3.67
CA ASN A 140 8.08 19.64 -4.86
C ASN A 140 6.91 19.76 -5.86
N GLY A 141 5.85 20.49 -5.49
CA GLY A 141 4.66 20.71 -6.33
C GLY A 141 3.56 19.66 -6.21
N GLN A 142 3.80 18.55 -5.49
CA GLN A 142 2.76 17.61 -5.09
C GLN A 142 2.13 18.02 -3.76
N SER A 143 0.91 17.54 -3.51
CA SER A 143 0.23 17.81 -2.25
C SER A 143 0.65 16.84 -1.15
N MET A 144 0.62 17.27 0.11
CA MET A 144 0.69 16.42 1.28
C MET A 144 -0.63 16.51 2.03
N TYR A 145 -1.23 15.38 2.36
CA TYR A 145 -2.44 15.38 3.18
C TYR A 145 -2.04 15.28 4.65
N LEU A 146 -2.45 16.24 5.46
CA LEU A 146 -2.19 16.24 6.90
C LEU A 146 -3.52 16.18 7.66
N SER A 147 -3.54 15.38 8.73
CA SER A 147 -4.66 15.21 9.65
C SER A 147 -4.16 14.75 11.01
N HIS A 148 -5.07 14.55 11.96
CA HIS A 148 -4.78 13.88 13.22
C HIS A 148 -5.90 12.91 13.60
N THR A 149 -5.56 11.90 14.39
CA THR A 149 -6.54 10.96 14.97
C THR A 149 -7.38 11.64 16.05
N SER A 150 -8.42 10.98 16.56
CA SER A 150 -9.20 11.46 17.70
C SER A 150 -8.38 11.60 18.99
N THR A 151 -7.21 10.94 19.06
CA THR A 151 -6.24 11.06 20.16
C THR A 151 -5.10 12.03 19.80
N TYR A 152 -5.30 12.90 18.81
CA TYR A 152 -4.34 13.92 18.36
C TYR A 152 -2.99 13.41 17.84
N VAL A 153 -2.89 12.12 17.50
CA VAL A 153 -1.72 11.60 16.76
C VAL A 153 -1.79 12.11 15.33
N GLY A 154 -0.81 12.93 14.92
CA GLY A 154 -0.71 13.45 13.56
C GLY A 154 -0.49 12.34 12.52
N LEU A 155 -1.09 12.51 11.34
CA LEU A 155 -1.04 11.60 10.22
C LEU A 155 -0.62 12.33 8.94
N ILE A 156 0.13 11.63 8.10
CA ILE A 156 0.53 12.06 6.77
C ILE A 156 -0.07 11.10 5.75
N ASN A 157 -0.73 11.66 4.73
CA ASN A 157 -1.36 10.94 3.63
C ASN A 157 -2.41 9.92 4.10
N GLU A 158 -3.18 10.24 5.15
CA GLU A 158 -4.31 9.42 5.61
C GLU A 158 -5.32 9.15 4.48
N GLY A 159 -5.80 7.90 4.39
CA GLY A 159 -6.79 7.51 3.38
C GLY A 159 -6.22 7.32 1.97
N THR A 160 -4.90 7.32 1.83
CA THR A 160 -4.20 7.06 0.57
C THR A 160 -3.60 5.64 0.54
N ASN A 161 -2.95 5.27 -0.56
CA ASN A 161 -2.32 3.94 -0.71
C ASN A 161 -1.21 3.66 0.34
N ARG A 162 -0.59 4.70 0.89
CA ARG A 162 0.39 4.64 1.97
C ARG A 162 0.30 5.87 2.86
N GLN A 163 0.12 5.64 4.15
CA GLN A 163 0.05 6.68 5.17
C GLN A 163 1.11 6.48 6.24
N TRP A 164 1.45 7.56 6.95
CA TRP A 164 2.44 7.54 8.02
C TRP A 164 1.95 8.26 9.26
N GLN A 165 2.39 7.80 10.42
CA GLN A 165 2.16 8.46 11.69
C GLN A 165 3.31 9.41 12.02
N ILE A 166 2.95 10.60 12.50
CA ILE A 166 3.88 11.57 13.08
C ILE A 166 4.22 11.10 14.49
N ARG A 167 5.53 11.07 14.81
CA ARG A 167 6.03 10.63 16.11
C ARG A 167 6.01 11.74 17.14
N THR A 168 6.42 12.94 16.72
CA THR A 168 6.43 14.14 17.56
C THR A 168 5.88 15.28 16.71
N SER A 169 4.75 15.84 17.12
CA SER A 169 4.06 16.90 16.39
C SER A 169 4.24 18.26 17.06
N ASN A 170 3.88 19.32 16.34
CA ASN A 170 3.67 20.68 16.87
C ASN A 170 4.90 21.32 17.53
N LEU A 171 6.11 20.97 17.09
CA LEU A 171 7.31 21.71 17.51
C LEU A 171 7.31 23.06 16.79
N VAL A 172 7.32 24.18 17.52
CA VAL A 172 7.10 25.52 16.94
C VAL A 172 8.41 26.34 16.91
N PRO A 173 9.24 26.23 15.85
CA PRO A 173 10.35 27.17 15.63
C PRO A 173 9.84 28.55 15.21
N ASP A 174 10.76 29.52 15.07
CA ASP A 174 10.42 30.90 14.69
C ASP A 174 9.87 31.03 13.26
N ASN A 175 10.13 30.05 12.40
CA ASN A 175 9.80 30.06 10.98
C ASN A 175 8.79 28.98 10.57
N GLY A 176 8.01 28.40 11.50
CA GLY A 176 6.97 27.44 11.14
C GLY A 176 6.62 26.40 12.19
N VAL A 177 6.41 25.16 11.73
CA VAL A 177 6.12 23.98 12.55
C VAL A 177 7.01 22.81 12.10
N ILE A 178 7.49 21.99 13.03
CA ILE A 178 8.20 20.74 12.75
C ILE A 178 7.35 19.57 13.23
N HIS A 179 7.22 18.56 12.38
CA HIS A 179 6.65 17.25 12.71
C HIS A 179 7.70 16.17 12.47
N VAL A 180 8.17 15.50 13.52
CA VAL A 180 9.19 14.44 13.41
C VAL A 180 8.55 13.10 13.06
N VAL A 181 9.14 12.39 12.12
CA VAL A 181 8.65 11.10 11.60
C VAL A 181 9.73 10.01 11.61
N ASN A 182 9.30 8.75 11.67
CA ASN A 182 10.18 7.57 11.59
C ASN A 182 10.38 7.06 10.15
N PHE A 183 9.95 7.82 9.14
CA PHE A 183 9.96 7.42 7.73
C PHE A 183 10.35 8.59 6.84
N VAL A 184 11.09 8.31 5.77
CA VAL A 184 11.19 9.26 4.65
C VAL A 184 9.89 9.15 3.86
N VAL A 185 9.02 10.14 3.98
CA VAL A 185 7.68 10.12 3.37
C VAL A 185 7.73 10.56 1.91
N PHE A 186 6.71 10.18 1.15
CA PHE A 186 6.59 10.52 -0.26
C PHE A 186 5.11 10.68 -0.63
N TYR A 187 4.84 11.28 -1.79
CA TYR A 187 3.47 11.44 -2.25
C TYR A 187 2.80 10.08 -2.42
N SER A 188 1.66 9.91 -1.76
CA SER A 188 0.81 8.77 -1.93
C SER A 188 -0.53 9.27 -2.43
N ALA A 189 -0.89 8.86 -3.64
CA ALA A 189 -2.17 9.18 -4.22
C ALA A 189 -3.31 8.58 -3.37
N PRO A 190 -4.39 9.33 -3.12
CA PRO A 190 -5.64 8.77 -2.61
C PRO A 190 -6.01 7.50 -3.40
N ALA A 191 -6.66 6.55 -2.75
CA ALA A 191 -7.36 5.53 -3.50
C ALA A 191 -8.44 6.26 -4.31
N GLY A 192 -8.16 6.57 -5.58
CA GLY A 192 -9.17 7.17 -6.45
C GLY A 192 -10.35 6.21 -6.59
N ASP A 193 -11.44 6.67 -7.21
CA ASP A 193 -12.61 5.82 -7.41
C ASP A 193 -12.30 4.72 -8.43
N ALA A 194 -11.73 3.62 -7.95
CA ALA A 194 -11.51 2.40 -8.72
C ALA A 194 -12.83 1.76 -9.20
N ASN A 195 -13.98 2.27 -8.72
CA ASN A 195 -15.32 1.87 -9.12
C ASN A 195 -16.01 2.93 -9.97
N ALA A 196 -15.30 3.98 -10.44
CA ALA A 196 -15.86 4.92 -11.39
C ALA A 196 -16.42 4.12 -12.56
N VAL A 197 -17.74 4.21 -12.76
CA VAL A 197 -18.46 3.35 -13.70
C VAL A 197 -17.85 3.52 -15.08
N ASN A 198 -17.22 2.46 -15.58
CA ASN A 198 -16.75 2.41 -16.95
C ASN A 198 -17.90 1.92 -17.82
N PRO A 199 -18.53 2.79 -18.65
CA PRO A 199 -19.67 2.39 -19.47
C PRO A 199 -19.32 1.31 -20.51
N ASN A 200 -18.03 1.11 -20.81
CA ASN A 200 -17.54 0.11 -21.76
C ASN A 200 -17.29 -1.27 -21.11
N LEU A 201 -17.45 -1.36 -19.79
CA LEU A 201 -17.39 -2.61 -19.04
C LEU A 201 -18.80 -3.04 -18.64
N LEU A 202 -19.20 -4.24 -19.07
CA LEU A 202 -20.44 -4.90 -18.70
C LEU A 202 -20.15 -5.91 -17.59
N GLN A 203 -21.04 -6.03 -16.59
CA GLN A 203 -20.96 -7.13 -15.63
C GLN A 203 -22.03 -8.18 -15.93
N ASP A 204 -21.63 -9.44 -16.01
CA ASP A 204 -22.55 -10.57 -16.05
C ASP A 204 -22.35 -11.43 -14.81
N THR A 205 -23.45 -11.89 -14.22
CA THR A 205 -23.43 -12.58 -12.92
C THR A 205 -24.20 -13.88 -13.03
N ILE A 206 -23.56 -14.97 -12.64
CA ILE A 206 -24.20 -16.27 -12.48
C ILE A 206 -24.16 -16.71 -11.02
N PHE A 207 -25.15 -17.49 -10.61
CA PHE A 207 -25.31 -17.95 -9.24
C PHE A 207 -25.02 -19.45 -9.15
N ALA A 208 -24.69 -19.92 -7.94
CA ALA A 208 -24.47 -21.34 -7.72
C ALA A 208 -25.73 -22.15 -8.06
N LYS A 209 -25.57 -23.17 -8.91
CA LYS A 209 -26.58 -24.21 -9.15
C LYS A 209 -26.74 -25.10 -7.93
N HIS A 210 -25.60 -25.50 -7.37
CA HIS A 210 -25.53 -26.26 -6.14
C HIS A 210 -24.52 -25.65 -5.18
N ASP A 211 -24.86 -25.60 -3.91
CA ASP A 211 -23.96 -25.29 -2.82
C ASP A 211 -24.23 -26.18 -1.59
N SER A 212 -23.17 -26.54 -0.88
CA SER A 212 -23.28 -27.33 0.33
C SER A 212 -21.94 -27.32 1.08
N TYR A 213 -21.87 -27.95 2.23
CA TYR A 213 -20.61 -28.23 2.90
C TYR A 213 -20.63 -29.62 3.50
N VAL A 214 -19.43 -30.14 3.78
CA VAL A 214 -19.23 -31.45 4.37
C VAL A 214 -18.40 -31.33 5.64
N ASN A 215 -18.70 -32.16 6.65
CA ASN A 215 -17.96 -32.23 7.91
C ASN A 215 -17.21 -33.55 8.02
N GLY A 216 -15.95 -33.52 8.45
CA GLY A 216 -15.17 -34.71 8.75
C GLY A 216 -15.63 -35.45 10.01
N GLY A 217 -14.86 -36.49 10.37
CA GLY A 217 -15.01 -37.22 11.62
C GLY A 217 -16.39 -37.87 11.81
N VAL A 218 -16.98 -37.70 13.00
CA VAL A 218 -18.25 -38.32 13.38
C VAL A 218 -19.46 -37.82 12.58
N GLU A 219 -19.31 -36.72 11.85
CA GLU A 219 -20.37 -36.15 11.00
C GLU A 219 -20.16 -36.47 9.50
N SER A 220 -19.19 -37.32 9.17
CA SER A 220 -18.78 -37.63 7.79
C SER A 220 -19.84 -38.20 6.87
N THR A 221 -20.93 -38.76 7.41
CA THR A 221 -22.06 -39.28 6.64
C THR A 221 -23.27 -38.35 6.67
N LYS A 222 -23.22 -37.23 7.40
CA LYS A 222 -24.32 -36.27 7.45
C LYS A 222 -24.34 -35.39 6.20
N ASN A 223 -25.54 -35.08 5.75
CA ASN A 223 -25.79 -34.15 4.66
C ASN A 223 -26.19 -32.78 5.21
N PHE A 224 -25.72 -31.71 4.58
CA PHE A 224 -26.00 -30.33 4.98
C PHE A 224 -26.48 -29.46 3.82
N GLY A 225 -27.02 -30.06 2.74
CA GLY A 225 -27.41 -29.34 1.52
C GLY A 225 -28.61 -28.39 1.66
N THR A 226 -29.30 -28.38 2.80
CA THR A 226 -30.40 -27.44 3.07
C THR A 226 -30.04 -26.40 4.12
N ASN A 227 -28.78 -26.39 4.59
CA ASN A 227 -28.35 -25.46 5.63
C ASN A 227 -28.15 -24.07 5.03
N THR A 228 -28.69 -23.06 5.70
CA THR A 228 -28.56 -21.65 5.28
C THR A 228 -27.12 -21.13 5.30
N LEU A 229 -26.21 -21.80 6.02
CA LEU A 229 -24.79 -21.43 6.12
C LEU A 229 -23.90 -22.63 5.81
N MET A 230 -22.93 -22.40 4.92
CA MET A 230 -21.82 -23.30 4.66
C MET A 230 -20.65 -22.97 5.58
N LYS A 231 -20.06 -24.00 6.19
CA LYS A 231 -18.98 -23.83 7.15
C LYS A 231 -17.65 -24.28 6.54
N ILE A 232 -16.61 -23.48 6.76
CA ILE A 232 -15.24 -23.82 6.38
C ILE A 232 -14.36 -23.79 7.62
N LYS A 233 -13.59 -24.86 7.79
CA LYS A 233 -12.62 -25.02 8.88
C LYS A 233 -11.61 -26.10 8.51
N ASN A 234 -10.34 -25.85 8.79
CA ASN A 234 -9.30 -26.86 8.64
C ASN A 234 -8.54 -26.97 9.96
N VAL A 235 -8.60 -28.15 10.59
CA VAL A 235 -8.01 -28.38 11.91
C VAL A 235 -6.65 -29.06 11.81
N SER A 236 -5.83 -28.90 12.84
CA SER A 236 -4.67 -29.77 13.02
C SER A 236 -5.13 -31.19 13.39
N ASN A 237 -4.34 -32.22 13.08
CA ASN A 237 -4.59 -33.66 13.32
C ASN A 237 -5.40 -34.39 12.23
N ASN A 238 -6.18 -35.43 12.61
CA ASN A 238 -6.83 -36.40 11.71
C ASN A 238 -8.00 -35.84 10.87
N GLY A 239 -8.27 -34.53 10.89
CA GLY A 239 -9.34 -33.90 10.11
C GLY A 239 -10.76 -34.16 10.64
N ASP A 240 -10.92 -34.64 11.89
CA ASP A 240 -12.23 -34.97 12.47
C ASP A 240 -13.23 -33.80 12.53
N TYR A 241 -12.73 -32.57 12.45
CA TYR A 241 -13.54 -31.34 12.46
C TYR A 241 -13.32 -30.48 11.21
N ASP A 242 -12.72 -31.05 10.16
CA ASP A 242 -12.61 -30.36 8.89
C ASP A 242 -14.00 -30.08 8.33
N ARG A 243 -14.17 -28.88 7.79
CA ARG A 243 -15.37 -28.45 7.11
C ARG A 243 -14.98 -27.84 5.79
N LYS A 244 -15.54 -28.36 4.69
CA LYS A 244 -15.20 -27.92 3.34
C LYS A 244 -16.49 -27.60 2.60
N ALA A 245 -16.57 -26.38 2.04
CA ALA A 245 -17.73 -25.95 1.28
C ALA A 245 -17.54 -26.27 -0.20
N PHE A 246 -18.61 -26.69 -0.86
CA PHE A 246 -18.66 -27.05 -2.27
C PHE A 246 -19.65 -26.14 -2.97
N LEU A 247 -19.25 -25.63 -4.13
CA LEU A 247 -20.06 -24.77 -4.99
C LEU A 247 -20.06 -25.37 -6.39
N MET A 248 -21.14 -25.19 -7.14
CA MET A 248 -21.22 -25.57 -8.54
C MET A 248 -21.89 -24.46 -9.34
N PHE A 249 -21.26 -24.05 -10.44
CA PHE A 249 -21.75 -23.02 -11.35
C PHE A 249 -21.82 -23.59 -12.75
N ASP A 250 -22.76 -23.11 -13.56
CA ASP A 250 -22.78 -23.38 -14.99
C ASP A 250 -22.24 -22.17 -15.75
N PHE A 251 -21.03 -22.29 -16.32
CA PHE A 251 -20.43 -21.22 -17.10
C PHE A 251 -21.21 -20.93 -18.40
N ALA A 252 -22.09 -21.83 -18.85
CA ALA A 252 -23.02 -21.54 -19.95
C ALA A 252 -24.15 -20.59 -19.54
N ASP A 253 -24.30 -20.27 -18.25
CA ASP A 253 -25.29 -19.30 -17.77
C ASP A 253 -24.86 -17.84 -17.96
N PHE A 254 -23.58 -17.56 -18.25
CA PHE A 254 -23.19 -16.23 -18.72
C PHE A 254 -23.86 -15.98 -20.08
N LYS A 255 -24.59 -14.85 -20.20
CA LYS A 255 -25.39 -14.46 -21.37
C LYS A 255 -24.86 -13.22 -22.07
N LYS A 256 -24.08 -12.38 -21.39
CA LYS A 256 -23.53 -11.17 -22.00
C LYS A 256 -22.33 -11.53 -22.88
N GLU A 257 -22.32 -10.95 -24.06
CA GLU A 257 -21.21 -11.09 -25.00
C GLU A 257 -20.14 -10.03 -24.71
N GLY A 258 -18.88 -10.39 -24.95
CA GLY A 258 -17.71 -9.53 -24.72
C GLY A 258 -16.47 -10.33 -24.35
N VAL A 259 -15.33 -9.63 -24.24
CA VAL A 259 -14.08 -10.23 -23.75
C VAL A 259 -14.07 -10.15 -22.23
N VAL A 260 -14.05 -11.29 -21.53
CA VAL A 260 -13.95 -11.29 -20.06
C VAL A 260 -12.59 -10.72 -19.65
N THR A 261 -12.62 -9.62 -18.90
CA THR A 261 -11.42 -8.92 -18.41
C THR A 261 -11.10 -9.26 -16.96
N ASP A 262 -12.12 -9.67 -16.20
CA ASP A 262 -12.04 -10.01 -14.78
C ASP A 262 -13.12 -11.04 -14.46
N LEU A 263 -12.80 -12.06 -13.66
CA LEU A 263 -13.78 -13.01 -13.13
C LEU A 263 -13.59 -13.13 -11.62
N LYS A 264 -14.66 -12.90 -10.85
CA LYS A 264 -14.62 -12.99 -9.38
C LYS A 264 -15.65 -13.94 -8.82
N LEU A 265 -15.26 -14.75 -7.84
CA LEU A 265 -16.19 -15.46 -6.96
C LEU A 265 -16.46 -14.60 -5.74
N GLN A 266 -17.72 -14.23 -5.54
CA GLN A 266 -18.18 -13.43 -4.42
C GLN A 266 -19.03 -14.27 -3.46
N LEU A 267 -18.70 -14.19 -2.17
CA LEU A 267 -19.29 -14.98 -1.10
C LEU A 267 -19.68 -14.09 0.07
N ALA A 268 -20.96 -14.08 0.44
CA ALA A 268 -21.43 -13.29 1.58
C ALA A 268 -21.02 -13.96 2.90
N VAL A 269 -20.38 -13.19 3.79
CA VAL A 269 -19.83 -13.70 5.05
C VAL A 269 -20.82 -13.41 6.18
N SER A 270 -21.30 -14.47 6.83
CA SER A 270 -22.10 -14.37 8.05
C SER A 270 -21.19 -14.27 9.28
N PHE A 271 -20.10 -15.05 9.29
CA PHE A 271 -19.11 -15.04 10.35
C PHE A 271 -17.73 -15.39 9.79
N THR A 272 -16.70 -14.75 10.33
CA THR A 272 -15.29 -15.14 10.12
C THR A 272 -14.52 -14.85 11.39
N ALA A 273 -13.63 -15.76 11.80
CA ALA A 273 -12.72 -15.51 12.91
C ALA A 273 -11.66 -14.44 12.55
N ALA A 274 -11.34 -14.29 11.26
CA ALA A 274 -10.43 -13.30 10.69
C ALA A 274 -9.00 -13.38 11.24
N LYS A 275 -8.44 -14.59 11.35
CA LYS A 275 -7.06 -14.81 11.84
C LYS A 275 -5.97 -14.33 10.86
N GLY A 276 -6.32 -13.86 9.65
CA GLY A 276 -5.32 -13.45 8.65
C GLY A 276 -4.64 -14.63 7.96
N VAL A 277 -5.30 -15.79 7.90
CA VAL A 277 -4.81 -17.02 7.27
C VAL A 277 -5.41 -17.20 5.88
N ASP A 278 -4.88 -18.16 5.10
CA ASP A 278 -5.43 -18.43 3.77
C ASP A 278 -6.81 -19.11 3.86
N LEU A 279 -7.76 -18.63 3.06
CA LEU A 279 -8.92 -19.40 2.59
C LEU A 279 -8.67 -19.73 1.12
N ASN A 280 -8.59 -21.02 0.79
CA ASN A 280 -8.17 -21.52 -0.50
C ASN A 280 -9.38 -21.99 -1.32
N LEU A 281 -9.34 -21.76 -2.64
CA LEU A 281 -10.32 -22.26 -3.59
C LEU A 281 -9.65 -23.26 -4.55
N PHE A 282 -10.34 -24.36 -4.82
CA PHE A 282 -9.92 -25.42 -5.73
C PHE A 282 -11.04 -25.73 -6.73
N GLU A 283 -10.70 -26.09 -7.98
CA GLU A 283 -11.64 -26.77 -8.88
C GLU A 283 -11.72 -28.25 -8.48
N THR A 284 -12.92 -28.78 -8.32
CA THR A 284 -13.13 -30.20 -7.97
C THR A 284 -13.19 -31.06 -9.24
N PRO A 285 -12.81 -32.35 -9.15
CA PRO A 285 -12.78 -33.22 -10.32
C PRO A 285 -14.17 -33.72 -10.76
N SER A 286 -15.24 -33.40 -10.03
CA SER A 286 -16.58 -33.95 -10.29
C SER A 286 -17.68 -32.90 -10.14
N THR A 287 -18.56 -32.84 -11.13
CA THR A 287 -19.81 -32.07 -11.11
C THR A 287 -21.04 -32.96 -10.96
N ALA A 288 -20.86 -34.23 -10.56
CA ALA A 288 -21.95 -35.21 -10.47
C ALA A 288 -22.69 -35.19 -9.11
N TRP A 289 -22.20 -34.42 -8.14
CA TRP A 289 -22.81 -34.36 -6.81
C TRP A 289 -24.06 -33.50 -6.80
N VAL A 290 -24.98 -33.81 -5.89
CA VAL A 290 -26.20 -33.04 -5.63
C VAL A 290 -26.32 -32.75 -4.13
N GLU A 291 -26.97 -31.64 -3.81
CA GLU A 291 -27.04 -31.11 -2.44
C GLU A 291 -27.70 -32.07 -1.47
N SER A 292 -28.68 -32.86 -1.90
CA SER A 292 -29.42 -33.78 -1.04
C SER A 292 -28.64 -35.04 -0.63
N SER A 293 -27.46 -35.28 -1.21
CA SER A 293 -26.68 -36.50 -0.96
C SER A 293 -25.22 -36.25 -0.62
N LEU A 294 -24.65 -35.07 -0.89
CA LEU A 294 -23.25 -34.76 -0.61
C LEU A 294 -22.95 -34.88 0.89
N ASN A 295 -21.90 -35.62 1.23
CA ASN A 295 -21.33 -35.73 2.57
C ASN A 295 -19.82 -35.99 2.45
N PHE A 296 -19.10 -35.95 3.56
CA PHE A 296 -17.64 -36.07 3.53
C PHE A 296 -17.17 -37.42 2.98
N SER A 297 -17.95 -38.47 3.21
CA SER A 297 -17.60 -39.84 2.79
C SER A 297 -17.75 -40.08 1.30
N ASN A 298 -18.57 -39.28 0.59
CA ASN A 298 -18.77 -39.39 -0.86
C ASN A 298 -18.24 -38.19 -1.66
N ALA A 299 -17.77 -37.14 -0.98
CA ALA A 299 -17.16 -35.99 -1.63
C ALA A 299 -15.88 -36.40 -2.36
N VAL A 300 -15.72 -35.95 -3.61
CA VAL A 300 -14.49 -36.14 -4.37
C VAL A 300 -13.61 -34.91 -4.18
N PHE A 301 -12.59 -35.04 -3.33
CA PHE A 301 -11.68 -33.96 -3.01
C PHE A 301 -10.66 -33.69 -4.15
N PRO A 302 -10.28 -32.42 -4.38
CA PRO A 302 -9.29 -32.06 -5.39
C PRO A 302 -7.90 -32.59 -5.05
N ASN A 303 -7.17 -33.01 -6.08
CA ASN A 303 -5.75 -33.34 -6.05
C ASN A 303 -4.90 -32.32 -6.85
N SER A 304 -5.55 -31.29 -7.39
CA SER A 304 -4.95 -30.19 -8.12
C SER A 304 -4.47 -29.07 -7.17
N PRO A 305 -3.53 -28.23 -7.60
CA PRO A 305 -3.20 -27.00 -6.89
C PRO A 305 -4.43 -26.10 -6.71
N ARG A 306 -4.42 -25.26 -5.68
CA ARG A 306 -5.44 -24.21 -5.52
C ARG A 306 -5.44 -23.27 -6.73
N ILE A 307 -6.63 -22.85 -7.14
CA ILE A 307 -6.82 -21.94 -8.27
C ILE A 307 -6.82 -20.46 -7.82
N ALA A 308 -7.19 -20.21 -6.56
CA ALA A 308 -7.15 -18.88 -5.96
C ALA A 308 -7.09 -19.00 -4.42
N SER A 309 -6.70 -17.91 -3.77
CA SER A 309 -6.72 -17.79 -2.30
C SER A 309 -6.91 -16.35 -1.87
N ILE A 310 -7.51 -16.16 -0.70
CA ILE A 310 -7.57 -14.86 -0.02
C ILE A 310 -7.03 -14.98 1.41
N LYS A 311 -6.70 -13.84 2.03
CA LYS A 311 -6.46 -13.75 3.48
C LYS A 311 -7.75 -13.40 4.21
N THR A 312 -8.12 -14.18 5.23
CA THR A 312 -9.33 -13.90 6.03
C THR A 312 -9.17 -12.60 6.81
N SER A 313 -10.23 -11.79 6.84
CA SER A 313 -10.28 -10.48 7.53
C SER A 313 -11.72 -10.16 7.92
N LYS A 314 -11.95 -9.21 8.83
CA LYS A 314 -13.30 -8.81 9.27
C LYS A 314 -14.00 -8.00 8.17
N ILE A 315 -14.65 -8.70 7.25
CA ILE A 315 -15.41 -8.13 6.13
C ILE A 315 -16.73 -8.88 5.92
N SER A 316 -17.69 -8.23 5.27
CA SER A 316 -19.02 -8.80 4.98
C SER A 316 -19.08 -9.65 3.70
N THR A 317 -18.00 -9.66 2.91
CA THR A 317 -17.95 -10.36 1.63
C THR A 317 -16.53 -10.78 1.30
N PHE A 318 -16.33 -12.07 1.02
CA PHE A 318 -15.09 -12.58 0.44
C PHE A 318 -15.15 -12.53 -1.09
N ARG A 319 -14.03 -12.16 -1.71
CA ARG A 319 -13.88 -12.07 -3.17
C ARG A 319 -12.61 -12.77 -3.60
N PHE A 320 -12.75 -13.85 -4.36
CA PHE A 320 -11.63 -14.52 -5.02
C PHE A 320 -11.49 -13.98 -6.44
N ASP A 321 -10.27 -13.67 -6.84
CA ASP A 321 -9.93 -13.41 -8.24
C ASP A 321 -9.71 -14.75 -8.96
N LEU A 322 -10.49 -15.00 -10.00
CA LEU A 322 -10.47 -16.20 -10.84
C LEU A 322 -10.08 -15.86 -12.29
N THR A 323 -9.56 -14.67 -12.53
CA THR A 323 -9.23 -14.20 -13.88
C THR A 323 -8.17 -15.09 -14.53
N ASP A 324 -7.11 -15.46 -13.80
CA ASP A 324 -6.08 -16.37 -14.29
C ASP A 324 -6.64 -17.76 -14.59
N TYR A 325 -7.47 -18.30 -13.69
CA TYR A 325 -8.16 -19.57 -13.89
C TYR A 325 -9.03 -19.55 -15.17
N PHE A 326 -9.81 -18.49 -15.36
CA PHE A 326 -10.67 -18.33 -16.54
C PHE A 326 -9.85 -18.26 -17.83
N ASN A 327 -8.79 -17.46 -17.83
CA ASN A 327 -7.92 -17.27 -19.00
C ASN A 327 -7.17 -18.56 -19.37
N GLU A 328 -6.69 -19.31 -18.38
CA GLU A 328 -5.97 -20.57 -18.60
C GLU A 328 -6.91 -21.70 -19.03
N LYS A 329 -8.00 -21.93 -18.29
CA LYS A 329 -8.86 -23.10 -18.46
C LYS A 329 -9.97 -22.90 -19.49
N LYS A 330 -10.38 -21.65 -19.75
CA LYS A 330 -11.54 -21.28 -20.58
C LYS A 330 -12.76 -22.15 -20.26
N PRO A 331 -13.20 -22.18 -18.99
CA PRO A 331 -14.21 -23.11 -18.52
C PRO A 331 -15.54 -22.91 -19.26
N THR A 332 -16.18 -24.02 -19.62
CA THR A 332 -17.51 -24.06 -20.24
C THR A 332 -18.39 -25.04 -19.49
N GLY A 333 -19.70 -24.79 -19.45
CA GLY A 333 -20.66 -25.69 -18.79
C GLY A 333 -20.46 -25.77 -17.27
N LEU A 334 -20.90 -26.88 -16.67
CA LEU A 334 -20.81 -27.09 -15.23
C LEU A 334 -19.37 -27.19 -14.74
N LYS A 335 -19.09 -26.46 -13.66
CA LYS A 335 -17.84 -26.49 -12.91
C LYS A 335 -18.12 -26.47 -11.43
N SER A 336 -17.40 -27.30 -10.67
CA SER A 336 -17.51 -27.36 -9.23
C SER A 336 -16.23 -26.92 -8.56
N PHE A 337 -16.38 -26.21 -7.45
CA PHE A 337 -15.30 -25.65 -6.65
C PHE A 337 -15.43 -26.09 -5.20
N MET A 338 -14.29 -26.18 -4.52
CA MET A 338 -14.21 -26.46 -3.08
C MET A 338 -13.44 -25.35 -2.38
N LEU A 339 -13.99 -24.88 -1.26
CA LEU A 339 -13.32 -23.98 -0.32
C LEU A 339 -12.74 -24.79 0.83
N ASP A 340 -11.48 -24.50 1.18
CA ASP A 340 -10.78 -25.11 2.31
C ASP A 340 -9.93 -24.06 3.05
N GLY A 341 -9.95 -24.13 4.37
CA GLY A 341 -9.09 -23.29 5.20
C GLY A 341 -7.63 -23.68 5.05
N GLN A 342 -6.72 -22.78 5.40
CA GLN A 342 -5.30 -23.10 5.48
C GLN A 342 -5.08 -24.31 6.40
N PRO A 343 -4.27 -25.30 6.00
CA PRO A 343 -3.98 -26.48 6.80
C PRO A 343 -3.60 -26.15 8.25
N GLY A 344 -4.32 -26.73 9.21
CA GLY A 344 -4.04 -26.57 10.64
C GLY A 344 -4.32 -25.19 11.22
N SER A 345 -4.98 -24.28 10.49
CA SER A 345 -5.25 -22.91 10.95
C SER A 345 -6.29 -22.82 12.06
N ASP A 346 -7.18 -23.81 12.14
CA ASP A 346 -8.34 -23.81 13.01
C ASP A 346 -9.21 -22.54 12.84
N GLU A 347 -9.11 -21.87 11.69
CA GLU A 347 -9.97 -20.75 11.30
C GLU A 347 -11.39 -21.25 11.08
N THR A 348 -12.39 -20.44 11.44
CA THR A 348 -13.78 -20.76 11.18
C THR A 348 -14.42 -19.64 10.39
N ASP A 349 -14.93 -19.99 9.22
CA ASP A 349 -15.69 -19.12 8.35
C ASP A 349 -17.07 -19.72 8.10
N GLU A 350 -18.10 -18.88 8.12
CA GLU A 350 -19.48 -19.23 7.78
C GLU A 350 -19.97 -18.31 6.67
N ILE A 351 -20.29 -18.92 5.54
CA ILE A 351 -20.66 -18.25 4.29
C ILE A 351 -22.11 -18.58 3.97
N ALA A 352 -22.84 -17.61 3.44
CA ALA A 352 -24.21 -17.82 3.00
C ALA A 352 -24.28 -18.87 1.88
N SER A 353 -25.19 -19.84 2.05
CA SER A 353 -25.71 -20.68 0.96
C SER A 353 -26.79 -19.92 0.19
N LYS A 354 -27.27 -20.50 -0.91
CA LYS A 354 -28.43 -20.00 -1.64
C LYS A 354 -29.74 -20.11 -0.86
N GLU A 355 -29.82 -20.96 0.16
CA GLU A 355 -30.98 -21.07 1.07
C GLU A 355 -31.02 -19.94 2.10
N HIS A 356 -29.95 -19.15 2.22
CA HIS A 356 -29.90 -18.08 3.21
C HIS A 356 -30.96 -17.00 2.92
N PRO A 357 -31.78 -16.58 3.91
CA PRO A 357 -32.94 -15.72 3.66
C PRO A 357 -32.61 -14.27 3.28
N THR A 358 -31.44 -13.75 3.68
CA THR A 358 -31.10 -12.31 3.54
C THR A 358 -29.73 -12.02 2.92
N LEU A 359 -28.68 -12.75 3.31
CA LEU A 359 -27.36 -12.65 2.68
C LEU A 359 -27.39 -13.14 1.23
N ALA A 360 -26.60 -12.49 0.38
CA ALA A 360 -26.55 -12.82 -1.04
C ALA A 360 -26.02 -14.24 -1.28
N PRO A 361 -26.59 -14.99 -2.23
CA PRO A 361 -26.11 -16.32 -2.59
C PRO A 361 -24.69 -16.27 -3.20
N PRO A 362 -23.93 -17.38 -3.17
CA PRO A 362 -22.67 -17.49 -3.89
C PRO A 362 -22.82 -17.15 -5.37
N MET A 363 -21.94 -16.30 -5.90
CA MET A 363 -22.03 -15.82 -7.28
C MET A 363 -20.66 -15.68 -7.95
N LEU A 364 -20.61 -15.97 -9.24
CA LEU A 364 -19.50 -15.59 -10.12
C LEU A 364 -19.90 -14.32 -10.88
N ILE A 365 -19.02 -13.33 -10.87
CA ILE A 365 -19.20 -12.04 -11.54
C ILE A 365 -18.12 -11.92 -12.60
N ALA A 366 -18.50 -11.98 -13.87
CA ALA A 366 -17.64 -11.68 -15.00
C ALA A 366 -17.76 -10.18 -15.33
N THR A 367 -16.63 -9.49 -15.44
CA THR A 367 -16.56 -8.18 -16.08
C THR A 367 -16.12 -8.40 -17.52
N LEU A 368 -16.90 -7.91 -18.47
CA LEU A 368 -16.70 -8.06 -19.90
C LEU A 368 -16.45 -6.69 -20.52
N ALA A 369 -15.57 -6.66 -21.50
CA ALA A 369 -15.40 -5.55 -22.41
C ALA A 369 -16.28 -5.75 -23.64
N SER A 370 -17.02 -4.71 -24.03
CA SER A 370 -17.91 -4.74 -25.22
C SER A 370 -17.18 -4.97 -26.54
N GLY A 371 -15.84 -4.82 -26.58
CA GLY A 371 -15.03 -4.97 -27.78
C GLY A 371 -14.98 -3.73 -28.67
N ASP A 372 -15.89 -2.77 -28.47
CA ASP A 372 -15.97 -1.50 -29.21
C ASP A 372 -15.28 -0.33 -28.49
N SER A 373 -14.37 -0.62 -27.55
CA SER A 373 -13.70 0.44 -26.82
C SER A 373 -12.68 1.14 -27.73
N GLU A 374 -12.74 2.48 -27.76
CA GLU A 374 -11.78 3.34 -28.43
C GLU A 374 -11.15 4.27 -27.40
N LEU A 375 -9.82 4.34 -27.40
CA LEU A 375 -9.09 5.31 -26.60
C LEU A 375 -8.78 6.53 -27.48
N VAL A 376 -8.94 7.72 -26.92
CA VAL A 376 -8.66 8.99 -27.60
C VAL A 376 -7.56 9.74 -26.86
N LEU A 377 -6.51 10.16 -27.56
CA LEU A 377 -5.48 11.04 -27.02
C LEU A 377 -5.99 12.49 -27.07
N GLU A 378 -6.49 12.98 -25.95
CA GLU A 378 -7.07 14.32 -25.81
C GLU A 378 -5.99 15.38 -25.66
N GLU A 379 -4.99 15.12 -24.80
CA GLU A 379 -3.91 16.06 -24.51
C GLU A 379 -2.56 15.39 -24.58
N LYS A 380 -1.58 16.09 -25.15
CA LYS A 380 -0.19 15.68 -25.21
C LYS A 380 0.72 16.90 -25.29
N LYS A 381 1.39 17.21 -24.19
CA LYS A 381 2.24 18.40 -24.06
C LYS A 381 3.70 18.02 -23.77
N ASP A 382 4.59 18.63 -24.52
CA ASP A 382 6.03 18.56 -24.25
C ASP A 382 6.39 19.52 -23.11
N PHE A 383 7.39 19.19 -22.28
CA PHE A 383 7.75 20.01 -21.13
C PHE A 383 9.25 20.22 -21.00
N GLU A 384 9.61 21.25 -20.24
CA GLU A 384 10.99 21.61 -19.94
C GLU A 384 11.29 21.39 -18.46
N VAL A 385 12.52 20.98 -18.17
CA VAL A 385 13.01 20.81 -16.81
C VAL A 385 14.39 21.45 -16.69
N ALA A 386 14.59 22.24 -15.63
CA ALA A 386 15.90 22.80 -15.35
C ALA A 386 16.89 21.68 -14.98
N ASN A 387 18.18 21.92 -15.18
CA ASN A 387 19.21 20.96 -14.84
C ASN A 387 19.19 20.59 -13.34
N GLY A 388 18.92 19.32 -13.04
CA GLY A 388 18.78 18.81 -11.67
C GLY A 388 17.44 19.18 -11.02
N GLY A 389 16.53 19.77 -11.79
CA GLY A 389 15.17 20.09 -11.44
C GLY A 389 14.23 18.89 -11.57
N MET A 390 12.95 19.17 -11.36
CA MET A 390 11.89 18.18 -11.42
C MET A 390 10.65 18.78 -12.09
N TYR A 391 9.77 17.91 -12.59
CA TYR A 391 8.49 18.27 -13.19
C TYR A 391 7.42 17.28 -12.74
N VAL A 392 6.30 17.77 -12.22
CA VAL A 392 5.16 16.93 -11.82
C VAL A 392 4.24 16.78 -13.03
N LEU A 393 4.03 15.55 -13.50
CA LEU A 393 3.17 15.27 -14.63
C LEU A 393 1.70 15.20 -14.16
N SER A 394 0.81 15.66 -15.01
CA SER A 394 -0.63 15.72 -14.74
C SER A 394 -1.47 15.46 -16.00
N ALA A 395 -2.81 15.44 -15.83
CA ALA A 395 -3.75 15.40 -16.95
C ALA A 395 -3.58 16.56 -17.95
N ALA A 396 -3.00 17.69 -17.53
CA ALA A 396 -2.70 18.81 -18.43
C ALA A 396 -1.48 18.55 -19.34
N ASP A 397 -0.68 17.53 -19.03
CA ASP A 397 0.48 17.13 -19.83
C ASP A 397 0.17 15.93 -20.72
N LEU A 398 -0.67 15.01 -20.24
CA LEU A 398 -1.12 13.83 -20.97
C LEU A 398 -2.52 13.43 -20.50
N LEU A 399 -3.48 13.40 -21.43
CA LEU A 399 -4.84 12.94 -21.19
C LEU A 399 -5.26 11.98 -22.28
N VAL A 400 -5.58 10.76 -21.89
CA VAL A 400 -6.27 9.80 -22.73
C VAL A 400 -7.67 9.59 -22.13
N SER A 401 -8.69 9.62 -22.98
CA SER A 401 -10.08 9.34 -22.65
C SER A 401 -10.55 8.04 -23.33
N GLY A 402 -11.82 7.69 -23.15
CA GLY A 402 -12.43 6.47 -23.72
C GLY A 402 -12.64 5.33 -22.71
N ALA A 403 -12.11 5.47 -21.49
CA ALA A 403 -12.39 4.59 -20.37
C ALA A 403 -12.27 5.35 -19.04
N SER A 404 -12.62 4.72 -17.91
CA SER A 404 -12.39 5.32 -16.59
C SER A 404 -10.88 5.55 -16.37
N ALA A 405 -10.50 6.62 -15.67
CA ALA A 405 -9.10 6.98 -15.52
C ALA A 405 -8.25 5.87 -14.84
N GLY A 406 -8.87 5.07 -13.96
CA GLY A 406 -8.22 3.92 -13.33
C GLY A 406 -8.01 2.72 -14.27
N ASP A 407 -8.78 2.65 -15.36
CA ASP A 407 -8.71 1.55 -16.33
C ASP A 407 -7.81 1.86 -17.52
N ILE A 408 -7.47 3.12 -17.77
CA ILE A 408 -6.50 3.53 -18.79
C ILE A 408 -5.10 3.36 -18.22
N ILE A 409 -4.35 2.41 -18.78
CA ILE A 409 -3.02 2.00 -18.31
C ILE A 409 -1.98 2.38 -19.38
N TYR A 410 -1.06 3.24 -19.00
CA TYR A 410 0.15 3.54 -19.75
C TYR A 410 1.23 2.52 -19.46
N THR A 411 1.90 2.03 -20.49
CA THR A 411 3.14 1.25 -20.42
C THR A 411 4.30 2.10 -20.93
N VAL A 412 5.38 2.15 -20.18
CA VAL A 412 6.61 2.86 -20.54
C VAL A 412 7.39 2.04 -21.57
N GLU A 413 7.47 2.51 -22.81
CA GLU A 413 8.18 1.83 -23.91
C GLU A 413 9.63 2.25 -24.02
N ASP A 414 9.90 3.53 -23.76
CA ASP A 414 11.23 4.11 -23.72
C ASP A 414 11.29 5.31 -22.76
N LEU A 415 12.46 5.53 -22.15
CA LEU A 415 12.69 6.56 -21.14
C LEU A 415 13.81 7.52 -21.56
N PRO A 416 13.74 8.80 -21.15
CA PRO A 416 14.89 9.70 -21.22
C PRO A 416 16.10 9.13 -20.46
N VAL A 417 17.29 9.24 -21.06
CA VAL A 417 18.53 8.75 -20.42
C VAL A 417 19.10 9.71 -19.37
N PHE A 418 18.55 10.94 -19.29
CA PHE A 418 19.04 12.00 -18.41
C PHE A 418 18.21 12.20 -17.14
N GLY A 419 17.38 11.24 -16.74
CA GLY A 419 16.57 11.41 -15.54
C GLY A 419 15.81 10.16 -15.13
N TRP A 420 14.89 10.35 -14.20
CA TRP A 420 14.06 9.30 -13.64
C TRP A 420 12.60 9.72 -13.70
N LEU A 421 11.74 8.82 -14.20
CA LEU A 421 10.30 8.94 -14.04
C LEU A 421 9.90 8.15 -12.78
N ILE A 422 9.18 8.78 -11.86
CA ILE A 422 8.89 8.25 -10.54
C ILE A 422 7.38 8.25 -10.32
N LYS A 423 6.87 7.15 -9.76
CA LYS A 423 5.50 7.01 -9.24
C LYS A 423 5.57 6.70 -7.75
N GLY A 424 5.11 7.62 -6.90
CA GLY A 424 5.29 7.50 -5.45
C GLY A 424 6.78 7.32 -5.07
N ALA A 425 7.17 6.11 -4.63
CA ALA A 425 8.57 5.75 -4.35
C ALA A 425 9.24 4.88 -5.43
N GLU A 426 8.50 4.45 -6.45
CA GLU A 426 9.02 3.57 -7.50
C GLU A 426 9.66 4.39 -8.63
N VAL A 427 10.91 4.10 -8.96
CA VAL A 427 11.54 4.57 -10.20
C VAL A 427 11.08 3.66 -11.35
N LEU A 428 10.33 4.24 -12.28
CA LEU A 428 9.81 3.50 -13.42
C LEU A 428 10.93 3.17 -14.41
N LYS A 429 10.82 1.99 -15.01
CA LYS A 429 11.71 1.48 -16.06
C LYS A 429 10.89 1.11 -17.29
N LYS A 430 11.56 0.75 -18.39
CA LYS A 430 10.88 0.16 -19.54
C LYS A 430 10.02 -1.04 -19.12
N GLY A 431 8.76 -1.04 -19.53
CA GLY A 431 7.74 -2.01 -19.16
C GLY A 431 6.97 -1.68 -17.88
N SER A 432 7.40 -0.69 -17.08
CA SER A 432 6.61 -0.19 -15.95
C SER A 432 5.29 0.42 -16.41
N ARG A 433 4.30 0.44 -15.52
CA ARG A 433 2.95 0.90 -15.82
C ARG A 433 2.43 1.92 -14.81
N PHE A 434 1.62 2.85 -15.28
CA PHE A 434 0.86 3.81 -14.48
C PHE A 434 -0.49 4.08 -15.16
N THR A 435 -1.46 4.67 -14.46
CA THR A 435 -2.81 4.90 -14.99
C THR A 435 -3.05 6.37 -15.35
N GLN A 436 -4.12 6.67 -16.09
CA GLN A 436 -4.59 8.05 -16.24
C GLN A 436 -4.91 8.67 -14.87
N LEU A 437 -5.47 7.89 -13.94
CA LEU A 437 -5.74 8.33 -12.58
C LEU A 437 -4.44 8.76 -11.84
N ASP A 438 -3.30 8.14 -12.11
CA ASP A 438 -2.01 8.59 -11.55
C ASP A 438 -1.64 10.01 -12.05
N LEU A 439 -1.97 10.35 -13.30
CA LEU A 439 -1.76 11.69 -13.84
C LEU A 439 -2.79 12.68 -13.27
N ASP A 440 -4.05 12.27 -13.19
CA ASP A 440 -5.12 13.11 -12.63
C ASP A 440 -4.83 13.50 -11.17
N LEU A 441 -4.22 12.58 -10.43
CA LEU A 441 -3.80 12.76 -9.04
C LEU A 441 -2.37 13.31 -8.89
N LYS A 442 -1.67 13.67 -9.97
CA LYS A 442 -0.29 14.19 -9.93
C LYS A 442 0.70 13.27 -9.19
N ASN A 443 0.52 11.96 -9.33
CA ASN A 443 1.34 10.91 -8.72
C ASN A 443 2.66 10.65 -9.47
N MET A 444 2.85 11.32 -10.61
CA MET A 444 3.96 11.12 -11.52
C MET A 444 4.94 12.30 -11.47
N VAL A 445 6.23 12.01 -11.28
CA VAL A 445 7.29 13.02 -11.21
C VAL A 445 8.45 12.63 -12.11
N PHE A 446 8.90 13.54 -12.97
CA PHE A 446 10.17 13.43 -13.66
C PHE A 446 11.26 14.21 -12.90
N ILE A 447 12.44 13.61 -12.70
CA ILE A 447 13.59 14.24 -12.05
C ILE A 447 14.80 14.18 -12.98
N HIS A 448 15.38 15.34 -13.27
CA HIS A 448 16.58 15.47 -14.09
C HIS A 448 17.85 15.07 -13.33
N ASN A 449 18.82 14.41 -13.98
CA ASN A 449 20.01 13.83 -13.35
C ASN A 449 21.09 14.84 -12.90
N GLY A 450 21.04 16.08 -13.39
CA GLY A 450 21.99 17.14 -13.03
C GLY A 450 23.15 17.37 -14.03
N ASN A 451 23.30 16.51 -15.04
CA ASN A 451 24.55 16.41 -15.81
C ASN A 451 24.38 16.52 -17.34
N THR A 452 23.16 16.52 -17.85
CA THR A 452 22.89 16.45 -19.29
C THR A 452 21.96 17.58 -19.73
N SER A 453 22.18 18.14 -20.91
CA SER A 453 21.27 19.12 -21.51
C SER A 453 20.80 18.60 -22.87
N GLY A 454 19.67 19.12 -23.34
CA GLY A 454 19.07 18.72 -24.62
C GLY A 454 17.73 18.02 -24.45
N THR A 455 17.23 17.45 -25.55
CA THR A 455 15.88 16.90 -25.61
C THR A 455 15.91 15.38 -25.73
N ASN A 456 15.14 14.68 -24.91
CA ASN A 456 14.86 13.25 -25.04
C ASN A 456 13.34 13.04 -25.04
N THR A 457 12.93 11.83 -25.38
CA THR A 457 11.50 11.50 -25.51
C THR A 457 11.13 10.41 -24.52
N LEU A 458 10.04 10.62 -23.80
CA LEU A 458 9.30 9.57 -23.11
C LEU A 458 8.33 8.95 -24.12
N VAL A 459 8.42 7.64 -24.33
CA VAL A 459 7.56 6.91 -25.26
C VAL A 459 6.64 5.98 -24.46
N LEU A 460 5.34 6.08 -24.71
CA LEU A 460 4.31 5.34 -24.00
C LEU A 460 3.36 4.62 -24.97
N THR A 461 2.78 3.53 -24.49
CA THR A 461 1.58 2.91 -25.05
C THR A 461 0.46 3.01 -24.02
N ALA A 462 -0.71 3.52 -24.38
CA ALA A 462 -1.90 3.44 -23.53
C ALA A 462 -2.78 2.25 -23.93
N ARG A 463 -3.35 1.56 -22.95
CA ARG A 463 -4.33 0.49 -23.14
C ARG A 463 -5.40 0.57 -22.07
N ASP A 464 -6.65 0.29 -22.40
CA ASP A 464 -7.70 0.11 -21.39
C ASP A 464 -7.92 -1.36 -21.03
N LYS A 465 -8.74 -1.61 -20.00
CA LYS A 465 -9.15 -2.97 -19.66
C LYS A 465 -9.94 -3.65 -20.78
N ALA A 466 -10.60 -2.88 -21.64
CA ALA A 466 -11.38 -3.40 -22.75
C ALA A 466 -10.54 -3.85 -23.97
N GLY A 467 -9.24 -3.59 -23.96
CA GLY A 467 -8.31 -4.02 -25.00
C GLY A 467 -8.04 -2.97 -26.09
N ALA A 468 -8.61 -1.78 -25.99
CA ALA A 468 -8.28 -0.65 -26.84
C ALA A 468 -6.83 -0.22 -26.60
N ILE A 469 -6.11 0.19 -27.65
CA ILE A 469 -4.69 0.53 -27.57
C ILE A 469 -4.37 1.79 -28.37
N LEU A 470 -3.72 2.75 -27.72
CA LEU A 470 -3.00 3.84 -28.38
C LEU A 470 -1.51 3.59 -28.27
N LYS A 471 -0.83 3.43 -29.41
CA LYS A 471 0.62 3.20 -29.47
C LYS A 471 1.34 4.51 -29.77
N ASP A 472 2.62 4.53 -29.43
CA ASP A 472 3.56 5.58 -29.82
C ASP A 472 3.18 6.99 -29.34
N ILE A 473 2.75 7.11 -28.09
CA ILE A 473 2.54 8.39 -27.44
C ILE A 473 3.92 8.94 -27.05
N ARG A 474 4.33 10.04 -27.67
CA ARG A 474 5.68 10.63 -27.51
C ARG A 474 5.63 12.00 -26.84
N ILE A 475 6.24 12.11 -25.66
CA ILE A 475 6.39 13.39 -24.93
C ILE A 475 7.86 13.78 -24.97
N ASN A 476 8.16 14.94 -25.57
CA ASN A 476 9.51 15.47 -25.55
C ASN A 476 9.77 16.21 -24.24
N ILE A 477 10.93 15.94 -23.66
CA ILE A 477 11.40 16.51 -22.41
C ILE A 477 12.69 17.24 -22.74
N SER A 478 12.75 18.54 -22.50
CA SER A 478 13.94 19.34 -22.75
C SER A 478 14.59 19.77 -21.44
N ALA A 479 15.87 19.43 -21.28
CA ALA A 479 16.69 19.83 -20.15
C ALA A 479 17.47 21.11 -20.48
N LYS A 480 17.27 22.15 -19.66
CA LYS A 480 17.97 23.45 -19.77
C LYS A 480 18.93 23.69 -18.61
#